data_AF-A0A8C9FS99-F1
#
_entry.id   AF-A0A8C9FS99-F1
#
_cell.length_a   1.000
_cell.length_b   1.000
_cell.length_c   1.000
_cell.angle_alpha   90.00
_cell.angle_beta   90.00
_cell.angle_gamma   90.00
#
_symmetry.space_group_name_H-M   'P 1'
#
loop_
_entity.id
_entity.type
_entity.pdbx_description
1 polymer ?
#
loop_
_entity_poly.entity_id
_entity_poly.type
_entity_poly.pdbx_seq_one_letter_code
_entity_poly.pdbx_strand_id
1 'polypeptide(L)'
;ETANLRFSTLFILILESCICAEVVAAVDVNTLANEVYKHNFPSTPLWAKTIEGITLKEFDRLSFDMILMSPPCQPFTRSHSFLMAFHRTLPHVWT
;
A
#
# COMPACT_ATOMS: atom_id res chain seq x y z
N GLU A 1 5.49 3.95 15.69
CA GLU A 1 6.80 3.90 14.99
C GLU A 1 6.96 2.68 14.08
N THR A 2 6.52 1.48 14.48
CA THR A 2 6.60 0.25 13.66
C THR A 2 5.74 0.22 12.39
N ALA A 3 4.61 0.94 12.35
CA ALA A 3 3.78 1.05 11.13
C ALA A 3 4.46 1.87 10.02
N ASN A 4 5.18 2.94 10.38
CA ASN A 4 5.92 3.80 9.44
C ASN A 4 7.03 3.03 8.71
N LEU A 5 7.78 2.20 9.45
CA LEU A 5 8.81 1.35 8.89
C LEU A 5 8.24 0.32 7.92
N ARG A 6 7.09 -0.29 8.24
CA ARG A 6 6.43 -1.28 7.38
C ARG A 6 5.96 -0.71 6.04
N PHE A 7 5.46 0.52 6.05
CA PHE A 7 5.02 1.26 4.85
C PHE A 7 6.15 1.54 3.86
N SER A 8 7.25 2.06 4.36
CA SER A 8 8.38 2.41 3.51
C SER A 8 9.07 1.17 2.95
N THR A 9 9.13 0.07 3.70
CA THR A 9 9.80 -1.17 3.24
C THR A 9 9.13 -1.79 2.01
N LEU A 10 7.80 -1.88 1.95
CA LEU A 10 7.10 -2.48 0.78
C LEU A 10 7.34 -1.66 -0.49
N PHE A 11 7.33 -0.33 -0.38
CA PHE A 11 7.62 0.56 -1.51
C PHE A 11 9.08 0.45 -1.96
N ILE A 12 10.01 0.46 -1.01
CA ILE A 12 11.45 0.31 -1.29
C ILE A 12 11.75 -1.03 -1.94
N LEU A 13 11.11 -2.12 -1.50
CA LEU A 13 11.28 -3.44 -2.11
C LEU A 13 11.02 -3.41 -3.61
N ILE A 14 9.97 -2.73 -4.06
CA ILE A 14 9.62 -2.66 -5.49
C ILE A 14 10.61 -1.81 -6.27
N LEU A 15 11.04 -0.67 -5.70
CA LEU A 15 12.09 0.16 -6.28
C LEU A 15 13.40 -0.63 -6.45
N GLU A 16 13.78 -1.43 -5.46
CA GLU A 16 14.98 -2.26 -5.47
C GLU A 16 14.86 -3.49 -6.38
N SER A 17 13.64 -4.01 -6.59
CA SER A 17 13.41 -5.25 -7.34
C SER A 17 13.53 -5.11 -8.87
N CYS A 18 13.87 -3.92 -9.40
CA CYS A 18 13.84 -3.63 -10.85
C CYS A 18 12.46 -3.89 -11.50
N ILE A 19 11.38 -3.89 -10.71
CA ILE A 19 10.02 -4.05 -11.23
C ILE A 19 9.49 -2.66 -11.56
N CYS A 20 9.16 -2.42 -12.83
CA CYS A 20 8.44 -1.21 -13.25
C CYS A 20 6.98 -1.31 -12.77
N ALA A 21 6.71 -0.94 -11.52
CA ALA A 21 5.37 -0.92 -10.97
C ALA A 21 5.05 0.43 -10.33
N GLU A 22 3.80 0.85 -10.47
CA GLU A 22 3.24 2.04 -9.85
C GLU A 22 2.37 1.64 -8.65
N VAL A 23 2.47 2.36 -7.53
CA VAL A 23 1.47 2.22 -6.45
C VAL A 23 0.21 2.96 -6.86
N VAL A 24 -0.87 2.23 -7.11
CA VAL A 24 -2.16 2.82 -7.47
C VAL A 24 -3.00 3.20 -6.25
N ALA A 25 -2.75 2.57 -5.10
CA ALA A 25 -3.36 2.94 -3.83
C ALA A 25 -2.57 2.35 -2.66
N ALA A 26 -2.47 3.12 -1.57
CA ALA A 26 -1.99 2.64 -0.28
C ALA A 26 -3.07 2.81 0.78
N VAL A 27 -3.26 1.80 1.63
CA VAL A 27 -4.38 1.73 2.58
C VAL A 27 -3.88 1.46 3.99
N ASP A 28 -4.18 2.37 4.91
CA ASP A 28 -3.95 2.21 6.35
C ASP A 28 -4.88 3.12 7.15
N VAL A 29 -5.29 2.66 8.33
CA VAL A 29 -6.14 3.40 9.27
C VAL A 29 -5.36 4.37 10.16
N ASN A 30 -4.04 4.21 10.26
CA ASN A 30 -3.17 4.99 11.12
C ASN A 30 -2.84 6.34 10.48
N THR A 31 -3.46 7.41 10.98
CA THR A 31 -3.26 8.78 10.49
C THR A 31 -1.81 9.24 10.56
N LEU A 32 -1.07 8.87 11.60
CA LEU A 32 0.35 9.21 11.71
C LEU A 32 1.17 8.53 10.61
N ALA A 33 0.83 7.28 10.26
CA ALA A 33 1.47 6.58 9.15
C ALA A 33 1.17 7.23 7.80
N ASN A 34 -0.07 7.69 7.64
CA ASN A 34 -0.53 8.35 6.43
C ASN A 34 0.20 9.69 6.21
N GLU A 35 0.41 10.48 7.26
CA GLU A 35 1.18 11.74 7.17
C GLU A 35 2.64 11.49 6.77
N VAL A 36 3.30 10.52 7.41
CA VAL A 36 4.69 10.16 7.08
C VAL A 36 4.78 9.64 5.64
N TYR A 37 3.85 8.76 5.23
CA TYR A 37 3.87 8.22 3.88
C TYR A 37 3.62 9.30 2.83
N LYS A 38 2.64 10.17 3.04
CA LYS A 38 2.34 11.29 2.14
C LYS A 38 3.50 12.29 2.03
N HIS A 39 4.24 12.50 3.11
CA HIS A 39 5.45 13.34 3.08
C HIS A 39 6.54 12.75 2.17
N ASN A 40 6.73 11.43 2.21
CA ASN A 40 7.76 10.75 1.40
C ASN A 40 7.29 10.45 -0.04
N PHE A 41 6.00 10.15 -0.23
CA PHE A 41 5.39 9.74 -1.49
C PHE A 41 4.12 10.55 -1.79
N PRO A 42 4.26 11.86 -2.09
CA PRO A 42 3.12 12.75 -2.26
C PRO A 42 2.25 12.42 -3.48
N SER A 43 2.80 11.69 -4.45
CA SER A 43 2.12 11.26 -5.68
C SER A 43 1.21 10.04 -5.48
N THR A 44 1.37 9.30 -4.39
CA THR A 44 0.64 8.03 -4.18
C THR A 44 -0.74 8.27 -3.56
N PRO A 45 -1.83 7.72 -4.14
CA PRO A 45 -3.16 7.83 -3.55
C PRO A 45 -3.24 7.08 -2.22
N LEU A 46 -3.61 7.77 -1.14
CA LEU A 46 -3.68 7.19 0.20
C LEU A 46 -5.11 7.14 0.70
N TRP A 47 -5.58 5.94 1.06
CA TRP A 47 -6.91 5.69 1.59
C TRP A 47 -6.84 5.43 3.09
N ALA A 48 -7.32 6.39 3.87
CA ALA A 48 -7.48 6.27 5.32
C ALA A 48 -8.72 5.44 5.68
N LYS A 49 -8.72 4.16 5.29
CA LYS A 49 -9.83 3.21 5.49
C LYS A 49 -9.30 1.87 5.99
N THR A 50 -10.15 1.05 6.59
CA THR A 50 -9.86 -0.37 6.80
C THR A 50 -9.92 -1.12 5.48
N ILE A 51 -9.19 -2.24 5.38
CA ILE A 51 -9.30 -3.14 4.20
C ILE A 51 -10.74 -3.59 3.98
N GLU A 52 -11.43 -3.93 5.07
CA GLU A 52 -12.85 -4.35 5.05
C GLU A 52 -13.79 -3.24 4.55
N GLY A 53 -13.36 -1.97 4.61
CA GLY A 53 -14.10 -0.81 4.13
C GLY A 53 -13.91 -0.52 2.64
N ILE A 54 -13.09 -1.29 1.92
CA ILE A 54 -12.92 -1.16 0.47
C ILE A 54 -14.05 -1.92 -0.23
N THR A 55 -14.86 -1.21 -1.01
CA THR A 55 -15.91 -1.85 -1.80
C THR A 55 -15.33 -2.56 -3.02
N LEU A 56 -15.99 -3.62 -3.51
CA LEU A 56 -15.61 -4.31 -4.74
C LEU A 56 -15.51 -3.35 -5.94
N LYS A 57 -16.39 -2.34 -5.99
CA LYS A 57 -16.36 -1.33 -7.05
C LYS A 57 -15.12 -0.42 -6.97
N GLU A 58 -14.65 -0.09 -5.77
CA GLU A 58 -13.39 0.65 -5.61
C GLU A 58 -12.19 -0.22 -5.99
N PHE A 59 -12.23 -1.49 -5.58
CA PHE A 59 -11.21 -2.49 -5.87
C PHE A 59 -11.01 -2.70 -7.38
N ASP A 60 -12.10 -2.91 -8.14
CA ASP A 60 -12.04 -3.11 -9.60
C ASP A 60 -11.52 -1.88 -10.34
N ARG A 61 -11.82 -0.68 -9.84
CA ARG A 61 -11.39 0.60 -10.46
C ARG A 61 -9.89 0.85 -10.33
N LEU A 62 -9.24 0.25 -9.33
CA LEU A 62 -7.80 0.36 -9.17
C LEU A 62 -7.04 -0.44 -10.23
N SER A 63 -7.66 -1.44 -10.86
CA SER A 63 -7.08 -2.32 -11.90
C SER A 63 -5.61 -2.65 -11.62
N PHE A 64 -5.32 -3.09 -10.41
CA PHE A 64 -3.99 -3.52 -9.98
C PHE A 64 -3.80 -5.00 -10.35
N ASP A 65 -2.56 -5.43 -10.53
CA ASP A 65 -2.19 -6.83 -10.81
C ASP A 65 -1.39 -7.45 -9.67
N MET A 66 -0.94 -6.62 -8.71
CA MET A 66 -0.16 -7.05 -7.58
C MET A 66 -0.64 -6.38 -6.29
N ILE A 67 -0.72 -7.16 -5.23
CA ILE A 67 -1.05 -6.70 -3.88
C ILE A 67 0.15 -7.00 -2.99
N LEU A 68 0.71 -5.97 -2.37
CA LEU A 68 1.74 -6.09 -1.35
C LEU A 68 1.12 -5.80 0.02
N MET A 69 1.28 -6.74 0.95
CA MET A 69 0.71 -6.64 2.29
C MET A 69 1.78 -6.93 3.34
N SER A 70 1.79 -6.17 4.44
CA SER A 70 2.49 -6.59 5.67
C SER A 70 1.47 -6.84 6.78
N PRO A 71 1.01 -8.07 6.99
CA PRO A 71 0.11 -8.35 8.10
C PRO A 71 0.81 -8.06 9.45
N PRO A 72 0.08 -7.54 10.44
CA PRO A 72 0.62 -7.37 11.79
C PRO A 72 0.99 -8.73 12.39
N CYS A 73 2.08 -8.77 13.17
CA CYS A 73 2.68 -10.00 13.73
C CYS A 73 2.28 -10.23 15.21
N GLN A 74 1.05 -9.85 15.60
CA GLN A 74 0.56 -9.97 16.98
C GLN A 74 -0.75 -10.76 17.03
N PRO A 75 -1.04 -11.46 18.17
CA PRO A 75 -2.18 -12.35 18.26
C PRO A 75 -3.51 -11.59 18.09
N PHE A 76 -4.59 -12.32 17.79
CA PHE A 76 -5.96 -11.87 17.48
C PHE A 76 -6.59 -10.89 18.50
N THR A 77 -6.07 -9.67 18.62
CA THR A 77 -6.67 -8.59 19.41
C THR A 77 -7.00 -7.42 18.51
N ARG A 78 -8.21 -7.49 17.94
CA ARG A 78 -9.23 -6.43 17.72
C ARG A 78 -8.86 -5.08 17.06
N SER A 79 -7.59 -4.70 16.91
CA SER A 79 -7.14 -3.49 16.22
C SER A 79 -6.27 -3.87 15.03
N HIS A 80 -6.94 -4.13 13.91
CA HIS A 80 -6.34 -4.60 12.67
C HIS A 80 -5.94 -3.43 11.77
N SER A 81 -4.85 -2.74 12.09
CA SER A 81 -4.18 -1.90 11.08
C SER A 81 -3.33 -2.83 10.20
N PHE A 82 -3.98 -3.40 9.19
CA PHE A 82 -3.29 -4.04 8.08
C PHE A 82 -2.91 -2.97 7.08
N LEU A 83 -1.69 -3.09 6.58
CA LEU A 83 -1.19 -2.25 5.51
C LEU A 83 -1.27 -3.00 4.18
N MET A 84 -1.92 -2.39 3.18
CA MET A 84 -1.92 -2.84 1.78
C MET A 84 -1.42 -1.75 0.86
N ALA A 85 -0.53 -2.12 -0.07
CA ALA A 85 -0.20 -1.34 -1.24
C ALA A 85 -0.65 -2.11 -2.50
N PHE A 86 -1.41 -1.45 -3.34
CA PHE A 86 -1.87 -1.97 -4.63
C PHE A 86 -0.94 -1.49 -5.71
N HIS A 87 -0.49 -2.41 -6.55
CA HIS A 87 0.48 -2.15 -7.60
C HIS A 87 -0.04 -2.54 -8.96
N ARG A 88 0.25 -1.68 -9.93
CA ARG A 88 0.09 -1.99 -11.34
C ARG A 88 1.46 -2.14 -11.97
N THR A 89 1.79 -3.31 -12.51
CA THR A 89 2.97 -3.46 -13.37
C THR A 89 2.73 -2.70 -14.65
N LEU A 90 3.64 -1.79 -14.97
CA LEU A 90 3.64 -1.14 -16.27
C LEU A 90 4.09 -2.19 -17.29
N PRO A 91 3.41 -2.30 -18.45
CA PRO A 91 3.89 -3.17 -19.50
C PRO A 91 5.33 -2.78 -19.82
N HIS A 92 6.25 -3.76 -19.84
CA HIS A 92 7.63 -3.55 -20.27
C HIS A 92 7.61 -2.81 -21.61
N VAL A 93 7.90 -1.51 -21.58
CA VAL A 93 8.12 -0.73 -22.79
C VAL A 93 9.56 -1.02 -23.21
N TRP A 94 9.75 -2.12 -23.94
CA TRP A 94 10.89 -2.20 -24.86
C TRP A 94 10.47 -1.41 -26.11
N THR A 95 10.67 -0.10 -26.08
CA THR A 95 10.87 0.72 -27.28
C THR A 95 12.21 1.39 -27.18
#